data_AF-A0A563VVX1-F1
#
_entry.id   AF-A0A563VVX1-F1
#
_cell.length_a   1.000
_cell.length_b   1.000
_cell.length_c   1.000
_cell.angle_alpha   90.00
_cell.angle_beta   90.00
_cell.angle_gamma   90.00
#
_symmetry.space_group_name_H-M   'P 1'
#
loop_
_entity.id
_entity.type
_entity.pdbx_description
1 polymer ?
#
loop_
_entity_poly.entity_id
_entity_poly.type
_entity_poly.pdbx_seq_one_letter_code
_entity_poly.pdbx_strand_id
1 'polypeptide(L)'
;MKNNRFKFPWQSKLSQWELWFTSQLDALNNNEEIAPPWVIYPDTDPWWGGWRQGYSEAWLFQIWLPFWKRLDRQSQEIYAEKWDASLDWCKYIFEYWNKS
;
A
#
# COMPACT_ATOMS: atom_id res chain seq x y z
N MET A 1 -7.29 -0.10 43.95
CA MET A 1 -6.87 -1.12 42.97
C MET A 1 -6.26 -0.41 41.77
N LYS A 2 -4.96 -0.61 41.50
CA LYS A 2 -4.29 0.02 40.35
C LYS A 2 -4.60 -0.84 39.12
N ASN A 3 -5.44 -0.34 38.22
CA ASN A 3 -5.71 -0.97 36.93
C ASN A 3 -4.46 -0.86 36.05
N ASN A 4 -3.55 -1.83 36.17
CA ASN A 4 -2.52 -2.06 35.15
C ASN A 4 -3.22 -2.65 33.92
N ARG A 5 -3.69 -1.75 33.04
CA ARG A 5 -4.13 -2.12 31.70
C ARG A 5 -2.85 -2.49 30.94
N PHE A 6 -2.51 -3.78 30.90
CA PHE A 6 -1.43 -4.31 30.08
C PHE A 6 -1.69 -3.88 28.62
N LYS A 7 -1.05 -2.80 28.17
CA LYS A 7 -1.02 -2.43 26.76
C LYS A 7 -0.05 -3.39 26.10
N PHE A 8 -0.57 -4.40 25.43
CA PHE A 8 0.29 -5.30 24.68
C PHE A 8 0.85 -4.55 23.45
N PRO A 9 2.14 -4.69 23.11
CA PRO A 9 2.77 -3.95 22.02
C PRO A 9 2.05 -4.12 20.67
N TRP A 10 1.47 -5.31 20.43
CA TRP A 10 0.72 -5.59 19.21
C TRP A 10 -0.64 -4.89 19.13
N GLN A 11 -1.31 -4.64 20.26
CA GLN A 11 -2.57 -3.86 20.27
C GLN A 11 -2.32 -2.43 19.82
N SER A 12 -1.18 -1.85 20.22
CA SER A 12 -0.80 -0.50 19.77
C SER A 12 -0.41 -0.47 18.30
N LYS A 13 0.18 -1.56 17.76
CA LYS A 13 0.46 -1.71 16.33
C LYS A 13 -0.81 -1.92 15.49
N LEU A 14 -1.73 -2.74 15.98
CA LEU A 14 -3.05 -2.97 15.39
C LEU A 14 -3.82 -1.65 15.25
N SER A 15 -3.95 -0.88 16.33
CA SER A 15 -4.69 0.38 16.29
C SER A 15 -4.01 1.45 15.42
N GLN A 16 -2.68 1.49 15.37
CA GLN A 16 -1.97 2.40 14.45
C GLN A 16 -2.18 1.99 12.99
N TRP A 17 -2.17 0.69 12.71
CA TRP A 17 -2.45 0.19 11.37
C TRP A 17 -3.89 0.47 10.96
N GLU A 18 -4.88 0.23 11.83
CA GLU A 18 -6.29 0.52 11.54
C GLU A 18 -6.52 1.99 11.21
N LEU A 19 -5.96 2.90 12.02
CA LEU A 19 -6.05 4.34 11.78
C LEU A 19 -5.41 4.75 10.46
N TRP A 20 -4.20 4.23 10.18
CA TRP A 20 -3.54 4.47 8.90
C TRP A 20 -4.35 3.91 7.74
N PHE A 21 -4.81 2.67 7.82
CA PHE A 21 -5.61 2.02 6.78
C PHE A 21 -6.90 2.80 6.48
N THR A 22 -7.64 3.22 7.51
CA THR A 22 -8.83 4.06 7.33
C THR A 22 -8.49 5.37 6.64
N SER A 23 -7.39 6.05 7.03
CA SER A 23 -6.97 7.28 6.36
C SER A 23 -6.65 7.09 4.87
N GLN A 24 -6.05 5.96 4.51
CA GLN A 24 -5.73 5.63 3.12
C GLN A 24 -6.99 5.26 2.33
N LEU A 25 -7.98 4.63 2.97
CA LEU A 25 -9.29 4.35 2.38
C LEU A 25 -10.07 5.64 2.13
N ASP A 26 -10.04 6.59 3.06
CA ASP A 26 -10.65 7.91 2.89
C ASP A 26 -9.98 8.67 1.73
N ALA A 27 -8.65 8.65 1.64
CA ALA A 27 -7.92 9.22 0.52
C ALA A 27 -8.35 8.62 -0.82
N LEU A 28 -8.47 7.28 -0.90
CA LEU A 28 -8.98 6.61 -2.11
C LEU A 28 -10.40 7.07 -2.47
N ASN A 29 -11.29 7.18 -1.47
CA ASN A 29 -12.67 7.61 -1.67
C ASN A 29 -12.77 9.07 -2.13
N ASN A 30 -11.83 9.91 -1.70
CA ASN A 30 -11.72 11.31 -2.09
C ASN A 30 -10.98 11.52 -3.43
N ASN A 31 -10.60 10.44 -4.13
CA ASN A 31 -9.74 10.48 -5.33
C ASN A 31 -8.38 11.17 -5.09
N GLU A 32 -7.86 11.06 -3.88
CA GLU A 32 -6.51 11.53 -3.55
C GLU A 32 -5.46 10.52 -4.01
N GLU A 33 -4.24 11.01 -4.16
CA GLU A 33 -3.10 10.18 -4.52
C GLU A 33 -2.69 9.29 -3.35
N ILE A 34 -2.49 8.00 -3.62
CA ILE A 34 -2.01 7.02 -2.63
C ILE A 34 -0.52 6.79 -2.86
N ALA A 35 0.27 6.72 -1.79
CA ALA A 35 1.69 6.41 -1.89
C ALA A 35 1.91 4.95 -2.38
N PRO A 36 2.94 4.68 -3.20
CA PRO A 36 3.10 3.37 -3.80
C PRO A 36 3.75 2.31 -2.90
N PRO A 37 3.65 1.01 -3.27
CA PRO A 37 4.22 -0.10 -2.49
C PRO A 37 5.71 0.02 -2.24
N TRP A 38 6.49 0.52 -3.22
CA TRP A 38 7.94 0.68 -3.08
C TRP A 38 8.35 1.84 -2.16
N VAL A 39 7.40 2.71 -1.81
CA VAL A 39 7.59 3.78 -0.82
C VAL A 39 7.13 3.33 0.58
N ILE A 40 6.00 2.62 0.67
CA ILE A 40 5.45 2.13 1.95
C ILE A 40 6.23 0.93 2.49
N TYR A 41 6.70 0.06 1.61
CA TYR A 41 7.49 -1.13 1.93
C TYR A 41 8.86 -1.05 1.24
N PRO A 42 9.72 -0.11 1.68
CA PRO A 42 11.07 -0.01 1.14
C PRO A 42 11.83 -1.31 1.40
N ASP A 43 12.85 -1.57 0.58
CA ASP A 43 13.72 -2.75 0.68
C ASP A 43 13.04 -4.11 0.43
N THR A 44 11.80 -4.11 -0.07
CA THR A 44 11.11 -5.35 -0.47
C THR A 44 11.27 -5.60 -1.97
N ASP A 45 11.57 -6.86 -2.31
CA ASP A 45 11.56 -7.30 -3.71
C ASP A 45 10.10 -7.40 -4.18
N PRO A 46 9.73 -6.73 -5.29
CA PRO A 46 8.36 -6.76 -5.82
C PRO A 46 7.84 -8.18 -6.06
N TRP A 47 8.69 -9.12 -6.46
CA TRP A 47 8.31 -10.50 -6.75
C TRP A 47 8.17 -11.36 -5.50
N TRP A 48 8.83 -10.98 -4.40
CA TRP A 48 8.79 -11.74 -3.17
C TRP A 48 7.38 -11.74 -2.55
N GLY A 49 6.74 -12.92 -2.47
CA GLY A 49 5.38 -13.03 -1.94
C GLY A 49 5.22 -12.61 -0.48
N GLY A 50 6.31 -12.58 0.31
CA GLY A 50 6.24 -12.27 1.74
C GLY A 50 5.77 -10.85 2.05
N TRP A 51 6.08 -9.86 1.22
CA TRP A 51 5.57 -8.50 1.43
C TRP A 51 4.09 -8.38 1.13
N ARG A 52 3.45 -9.37 0.48
CA ARG A 52 2.01 -9.41 0.19
C ARG A 52 1.23 -10.29 1.17
N GLN A 53 1.64 -10.35 2.44
CA GLN A 53 0.94 -11.13 3.46
C GLN A 53 0.42 -10.25 4.59
N GLY A 54 -0.82 -10.52 5.01
CA GLY A 54 -1.42 -9.83 6.15
C GLY A 54 -1.82 -8.39 5.84
N TYR A 55 -1.32 -7.44 6.63
CA TYR A 55 -1.72 -6.02 6.54
C TYR A 55 -1.40 -5.36 5.19
N SER A 56 -0.25 -5.71 4.61
CA SER A 56 0.17 -5.20 3.31
C SER A 56 -0.65 -5.78 2.17
N GLU A 57 -1.09 -7.03 2.30
CA GLU A 57 -2.05 -7.66 1.38
C GLU A 57 -3.38 -6.91 1.39
N ALA A 58 -3.92 -6.67 2.59
CA ALA A 58 -5.17 -5.94 2.76
C ALA A 58 -5.09 -4.53 2.14
N TRP A 59 -4.02 -3.79 2.43
CA TRP A 59 -3.79 -2.46 1.84
C TRP A 59 -3.62 -2.52 0.31
N LEU A 60 -2.83 -3.47 -0.20
CA LEU A 60 -2.59 -3.61 -1.63
C LEU A 60 -3.90 -3.83 -2.40
N PHE A 61 -4.73 -4.78 -1.97
CA PHE A 61 -5.95 -5.15 -2.68
C PHE A 61 -7.12 -4.19 -2.47
N GLN A 62 -7.25 -3.60 -1.28
CA GLN A 62 -8.41 -2.76 -0.95
C GLN A 62 -8.18 -1.28 -1.24
N ILE A 63 -6.92 -0.84 -1.35
CA ILE A 63 -6.59 0.58 -1.46
C ILE A 63 -5.73 0.85 -2.68
N TRP A 64 -4.51 0.33 -2.72
CA TRP A 64 -3.55 0.76 -3.74
C TRP A 64 -3.91 0.26 -5.14
N LEU A 65 -4.31 -1.01 -5.31
CA LEU A 65 -4.73 -1.53 -6.62
C LEU A 65 -5.99 -0.82 -7.16
N PRO A 66 -7.05 -0.57 -6.36
CA PRO A 66 -8.17 0.26 -6.81
C PRO A 66 -7.76 1.67 -7.24
N PHE A 67 -6.84 2.33 -6.55
CA PHE A 67 -6.28 3.61 -6.98
C PHE A 67 -5.55 3.47 -8.32
N TRP A 68 -4.61 2.53 -8.42
CA TRP A 68 -3.79 2.30 -9.59
C TRP A 68 -4.61 2.00 -10.85
N LYS A 69 -5.65 1.18 -10.73
CA LYS A 69 -6.53 0.79 -11.85
C LYS A 69 -7.46 1.92 -12.31
N ARG A 70 -7.64 2.99 -11.54
CA ARG A 70 -8.38 4.20 -11.98
C ARG A 70 -7.54 5.09 -12.89
N LEU A 71 -6.21 5.03 -12.78
CA LEU A 71 -5.30 5.80 -13.60
C LEU A 71 -5.27 5.21 -15.02
N ASP A 72 -5.31 6.08 -16.03
CA ASP A 72 -5.05 5.66 -17.40
C ASP A 72 -3.55 5.40 -17.60
N ARG A 73 -3.19 4.82 -18.76
CA ARG A 73 -1.81 4.39 -19.02
C ARG A 73 -0.81 5.54 -18.90
N GLN A 74 -1.17 6.73 -19.36
CA GLN A 74 -0.30 7.90 -19.28
C GLN A 74 -0.12 8.37 -17.83
N SER A 75 -1.21 8.44 -17.05
CA SER A 75 -1.14 8.84 -15.63
C SER A 75 -0.38 7.82 -14.79
N GLN A 76 -0.48 6.53 -15.12
CA GLN A 76 0.29 5.47 -14.49
C GLN A 76 1.81 5.65 -14.70
N GLU A 77 2.23 6.02 -15.91
CA GLU A 77 3.63 6.29 -16.23
C GLU A 77 4.15 7.55 -15.51
N ILE A 78 3.38 8.63 -15.54
CA ILE A 78 3.70 9.87 -14.80
C ILE A 78 3.80 9.60 -13.29
N TYR A 79 2.89 8.80 -12.75
CA TYR A 79 2.92 8.40 -11.34
C TYR A 79 4.18 7.58 -11.02
N ALA A 80 4.52 6.59 -11.84
CA ALA A 80 5.71 5.77 -11.63
C ALA A 80 7.00 6.61 -11.68
N GLU A 81 7.10 7.57 -12.61
CA GLU A 81 8.22 8.50 -12.71
C GLU A 81 8.29 9.44 -11.50
N LYS A 82 7.16 10.05 -11.11
CA LYS A 82 7.07 10.95 -9.96
C LYS A 82 7.55 10.31 -8.67
N TRP A 83 7.25 9.02 -8.48
CA TRP A 83 7.59 8.27 -7.28
C TRP A 83 8.89 7.47 -7.41
N ASP A 84 9.70 7.73 -8.43
CA ASP A 84 11.02 7.11 -8.66
C ASP A 84 10.97 5.57 -8.61
N ALA A 85 9.99 4.99 -9.33
CA ALA A 85 9.82 3.54 -9.36
C ALA A 85 11.02 2.85 -10.03
N SER A 86 11.60 1.85 -9.36
CA SER A 86 12.65 1.05 -9.96
C SER A 86 12.12 0.27 -11.18
N LEU A 87 13.03 -0.15 -12.06
CA LEU A 87 12.66 -0.95 -13.23
C LEU A 87 11.91 -2.23 -12.84
N ASP A 88 12.28 -2.86 -11.73
CA ASP A 88 11.64 -4.08 -11.25
C ASP A 88 10.22 -3.83 -10.73
N TRP A 89 10.01 -2.72 -10.02
CA TRP A 89 8.67 -2.30 -9.62
C TRP A 89 7.80 -1.94 -10.81
N CYS A 90 8.34 -1.19 -11.78
CA CYS A 90 7.67 -0.89 -13.03
C CYS A 90 7.23 -2.18 -13.75
N LYS A 91 8.15 -3.13 -13.98
CA LYS A 91 7.82 -4.42 -14.61
C LYS A 91 6.75 -5.16 -13.83
N TYR A 92 6.94 -5.30 -12.52
CA TYR A 92 6.00 -6.00 -11.67
C TYR A 92 4.59 -5.40 -11.78
N ILE A 93 4.45 -4.08 -11.67
CA ILE A 93 3.14 -3.44 -11.67
C ILE A 93 2.50 -3.45 -13.05
N PHE A 94 3.24 -3.01 -14.07
CA PHE A 94 2.73 -2.89 -15.42
C PHE A 94 2.49 -4.23 -16.11
N GLU A 95 3.21 -5.29 -15.74
CA GLU A 95 3.05 -6.60 -16.36
C GLU A 95 2.15 -7.54 -15.56
N TYR A 96 2.21 -7.51 -14.22
CA TYR A 96 1.46 -8.43 -13.36
C TYR A 96 0.07 -7.88 -13.00
N TRP A 97 -0.02 -6.62 -12.59
CA TRP A 97 -1.27 -6.05 -12.04
C TRP A 97 -2.17 -5.37 -13.07
N ASN A 98 -1.64 -4.91 -14.20
CA ASN A 98 -2.46 -4.33 -15.29
C ASN A 98 -3.16 -5.38 -16.16
N LYS A 99 -2.77 -6.65 -16.08
CA LYS A 99 -3.38 -7.75 -16.86
C LYS A 99 -4.49 -8.50 -16.10
N SER A 100 -4.62 -8.26 -14.80
CA SER A 100 -5.51 -9.01 -13.88
C SER A 100 -6.75 -8.22 -13.47
#